data_AF-A0A7X0NS45-F1
#
_entry.id   AF-A0A7X0NS45-F1
#
_cell.length_a   1.000
_cell.length_b   1.000
_cell.length_c   1.000
_cell.angle_alpha   90.00
_cell.angle_beta   90.00
_cell.angle_gamma   90.00
#
_symmetry.space_group_name_H-M   'P 1'
#
loop_
_entity.id
_entity.type
_entity.pdbx_description
1 polymer ?
#
loop_
_entity_poly.entity_id
_entity_poly.type
_entity_poly.pdbx_seq_one_letter_code
_entity_poly.pdbx_strand_id
1 'polypeptide(L)'
;MVRRVLTLLAAVLACLGAFAVTSTTAQAAVVEVTYGPVSLGDYCSAKVNSSSTIGFYNGSLGCYRWSTGGSGLASTGTGSPAAACAYFDPAATYLGHAQGASQALICRYSV
;
A
#
# COMPACT_ATOMS: atom_id res chain seq x y z
N MET A 1 70.85 8.51 -22.87
CA MET A 1 70.05 7.96 -21.75
C MET A 1 68.84 8.87 -21.50
N VAL A 2 67.75 8.74 -22.28
CA VAL A 2 66.53 9.59 -22.15
C VAL A 2 65.29 8.74 -22.47
N ARG A 3 65.08 7.63 -21.76
CA ARG A 3 63.94 6.72 -22.02
C ARG A 3 63.20 6.24 -20.77
N ARG A 4 63.53 6.75 -19.58
CA ARG A 4 63.00 6.22 -18.31
C ARG A 4 62.12 7.17 -17.50
N VAL A 5 61.84 8.38 -17.99
CA VAL A 5 61.13 9.41 -17.19
C VAL A 5 59.64 9.52 -17.54
N LEU A 6 59.19 8.94 -18.67
CA LEU A 6 57.82 9.12 -19.15
C LEU A 6 56.78 8.13 -18.58
N THR A 7 57.19 7.11 -17.82
CA THR A 7 56.28 6.09 -17.29
C THR A 7 55.71 6.40 -15.89
N LEU A 8 56.16 7.47 -15.24
CA LEU A 8 55.71 7.84 -13.88
C LEU A 8 54.50 8.79 -13.83
N LEU A 9 54.16 9.45 -14.94
CA LEU A 9 53.03 10.39 -14.99
C LEU A 9 51.66 9.73 -15.23
N ALA A 10 51.64 8.47 -15.71
CA ALA A 10 50.38 7.77 -16.00
C ALA A 10 49.70 7.16 -14.75
N ALA A 11 50.40 7.06 -13.62
CA ALA A 11 49.88 6.41 -12.42
C ALA A 11 49.02 7.33 -11.52
N VAL A 12 49.10 8.65 -11.71
CA VAL A 12 48.42 9.61 -10.80
C VAL A 12 46.98 9.90 -11.22
N LEU A 13 46.62 9.72 -12.50
CA LEU A 13 45.25 9.96 -12.99
C LEU A 13 44.26 8.82 -12.72
N ALA A 14 44.70 7.66 -12.21
CA ALA A 14 43.82 6.53 -11.94
C ALA A 14 43.05 6.63 -10.60
N CYS A 15 43.41 7.58 -9.72
CA CYS A 15 42.80 7.69 -8.39
C CYS A 15 41.65 8.72 -8.28
N LEU A 16 41.28 9.38 -9.38
CA LEU A 16 40.27 10.46 -9.37
C LEU A 16 38.86 10.02 -9.87
N GLY A 17 38.69 8.76 -10.25
CA GLY A 17 37.47 8.29 -10.95
C GLY A 17 36.36 7.68 -10.08
N ALA A 18 36.55 7.53 -8.78
CA ALA A 18 35.61 6.78 -7.92
C ALA A 18 34.88 7.68 -6.91
N PHE A 19 34.39 8.84 -7.34
CA PHE A 19 33.18 9.37 -6.71
C PHE A 19 32.00 8.54 -7.23
N ALA A 20 31.90 7.32 -6.72
CA ALA A 20 30.66 6.58 -6.79
C ALA A 20 29.63 7.42 -6.02
N VAL A 21 28.88 8.23 -6.77
CA VAL A 21 27.62 8.79 -6.31
C VAL A 21 26.78 7.57 -5.95
N THR A 22 26.80 7.22 -4.66
CA THR A 22 25.89 6.26 -4.08
C THR A 22 24.54 6.97 -4.10
N SER A 23 23.86 6.88 -5.25
CA SER A 23 22.44 7.11 -5.33
C SER A 23 21.81 6.08 -4.41
N THR A 24 21.57 6.47 -3.15
CA THR A 24 20.67 5.72 -2.28
C THR A 24 19.35 5.73 -3.02
N THR A 25 18.99 4.61 -3.64
CA THR A 25 17.65 4.44 -4.19
C THR A 25 16.70 4.72 -3.03
N ALA A 26 15.83 5.72 -3.17
CA ALA A 26 14.75 5.93 -2.23
C ALA A 26 13.90 4.65 -2.30
N GLN A 27 14.12 3.75 -1.34
CA GLN A 27 13.38 2.50 -1.25
C GLN A 27 12.00 2.89 -0.77
N ALA A 28 10.99 2.62 -1.61
CA ALA A 28 9.62 2.89 -1.25
C ALA A 28 9.28 2.12 0.04
N ALA A 29 8.76 2.84 1.04
CA ALA A 29 8.52 2.27 2.35
C ALA A 29 7.25 1.42 2.28
N VAL A 30 7.33 0.17 2.74
CA VAL A 30 6.13 -0.67 2.88
C VAL A 30 5.47 -0.34 4.20
N VAL A 31 4.24 0.17 4.13
CA VAL A 31 3.43 0.55 5.31
C VAL A 31 2.18 -0.32 5.37
N GLU A 32 1.85 -0.79 6.56
CA GLU A 32 0.60 -1.50 6.82
C GLU A 32 -0.36 -0.60 7.60
N VAL A 33 -1.58 -0.46 7.11
CA VAL A 33 -2.64 0.34 7.76
C VAL A 33 -3.84 -0.56 8.00
N THR A 34 -4.39 -0.50 9.22
CA THR A 34 -5.55 -1.31 9.60
C THR A 34 -6.81 -0.45 9.57
N TYR A 35 -7.78 -0.86 8.76
CA TYR A 35 -9.09 -0.24 8.67
C TYR A 35 -10.13 -1.10 9.39
N GLY A 36 -10.71 -0.54 10.44
CA GLY A 36 -11.75 -1.21 11.21
C GLY A 36 -13.12 -1.20 10.52
N PRO A 37 -14.12 -1.88 11.10
CA PRO A 37 -15.46 -1.98 10.53
C PRO A 37 -16.13 -0.63 10.25
N VAL A 38 -15.82 0.42 11.03
CA VAL A 38 -16.39 1.76 10.82
C VAL A 38 -15.88 2.37 9.51
N SER A 39 -14.56 2.45 9.31
CA SER A 39 -13.97 2.99 8.07
C SER A 39 -14.40 2.20 6.85
N LEU A 40 -14.47 0.87 7.00
CA LEU A 40 -14.97 -0.02 5.98
C LEU A 40 -16.46 0.28 5.64
N GLY A 41 -17.28 0.62 6.63
CA GLY A 41 -18.64 1.12 6.45
C GLY A 41 -18.68 2.39 5.59
N ASP A 42 -17.74 3.32 5.77
CA ASP A 42 -17.63 4.53 4.94
C ASP A 42 -17.35 4.21 3.47
N TYR A 43 -16.50 3.22 3.20
CA TYR A 43 -16.29 2.74 1.83
C TYR A 43 -17.58 2.16 1.22
N CYS A 44 -18.29 1.29 1.94
CA CYS A 44 -19.54 0.71 1.45
C CYS A 44 -20.63 1.77 1.25
N SER A 45 -20.72 2.76 2.15
CA SER A 45 -21.67 3.85 2.03
C SER A 45 -21.40 4.71 0.80
N ALA A 46 -20.12 4.99 0.52
CA ALA A 46 -19.69 5.80 -0.61
C ALA A 46 -19.77 5.07 -1.96
N LYS A 47 -19.56 3.74 -2.00
CA LYS A 47 -19.38 3.00 -3.26
C LYS A 47 -20.46 1.98 -3.59
N VAL A 48 -21.27 1.55 -2.62
CA VAL A 48 -22.27 0.50 -2.82
C VAL A 48 -23.67 1.03 -2.54
N ASN A 49 -23.94 1.49 -1.32
CA ASN A 49 -25.23 2.05 -0.94
C ASN A 49 -25.06 2.92 0.32
N SER A 50 -25.60 4.14 0.31
CA SER A 50 -25.41 5.12 1.38
C SER A 50 -25.88 4.69 2.77
N SER A 51 -26.73 3.66 2.88
CA SER A 51 -27.18 3.10 4.16
C SER A 51 -26.42 1.83 4.59
N SER A 52 -25.34 1.49 3.89
CA SER A 52 -24.58 0.27 4.17
C SER A 52 -23.58 0.43 5.31
N THR A 53 -23.55 -0.57 6.17
CA THR A 53 -22.51 -0.96 7.12
C THR A 53 -21.77 -2.20 6.62
N ILE A 54 -20.80 -2.75 7.36
CA ILE A 54 -19.88 -3.76 6.82
C ILE A 54 -19.50 -4.92 7.76
N GLY A 55 -19.02 -6.01 7.15
CA GLY A 55 -18.10 -6.98 7.76
C GLY A 55 -17.04 -7.46 6.74
N PHE A 56 -15.77 -7.57 7.17
CA PHE A 56 -14.71 -8.22 6.40
C PHE A 56 -14.43 -9.61 6.98
N TYR A 57 -14.73 -10.66 6.21
CA TYR A 57 -14.69 -12.03 6.71
C TYR A 57 -14.20 -13.01 5.63
N ASN A 58 -13.33 -13.95 6.02
CA ASN A 58 -12.65 -14.89 5.13
C ASN A 58 -12.02 -14.20 3.89
N GLY A 59 -11.38 -13.05 4.11
CA GLY A 59 -10.74 -12.29 3.02
C GLY A 59 -11.71 -11.62 2.05
N SER A 60 -13.02 -11.61 2.34
CA SER A 60 -14.06 -11.02 1.50
C SER A 60 -14.76 -9.86 2.20
N LEU A 61 -15.02 -8.78 1.45
CA LEU A 61 -15.69 -7.58 1.95
C LEU A 61 -17.19 -7.66 1.65
N GLY A 62 -18.02 -7.79 2.67
CA GLY A 62 -19.48 -7.80 2.54
C GLY A 62 -20.09 -6.47 2.99
N CYS A 63 -20.83 -5.80 2.11
CA CYS A 63 -21.60 -4.61 2.46
C CYS A 63 -23.04 -5.03 2.81
N TYR A 64 -23.51 -4.59 3.97
CA TYR A 64 -24.83 -4.91 4.50
C TYR A 64 -25.54 -3.62 4.90
N ARG A 65 -26.85 -3.61 5.00
CA ARG A 65 -27.60 -2.50 5.61
C ARG A 65 -28.55 -3.03 6.68
N TRP A 66 -28.98 -2.17 7.59
CA TRP A 66 -30.09 -2.52 8.47
C TRP A 66 -31.36 -2.77 7.64
N SER A 67 -32.01 -3.90 7.89
CA SER A 67 -33.28 -4.23 7.24
C SER A 67 -34.36 -3.27 7.70
N THR A 68 -35.08 -2.67 6.76
CA THR A 68 -36.20 -1.75 7.05
C THR A 68 -37.43 -2.46 7.63
N GLY A 69 -37.49 -3.79 7.59
CA GLY A 69 -38.64 -4.59 8.02
C GLY A 69 -38.37 -5.60 9.15
N GLY A 70 -37.19 -5.57 9.80
CA GLY A 70 -36.87 -6.53 10.87
C GLY A 70 -35.52 -6.30 11.55
N SER A 71 -35.22 -7.10 12.57
CA SER A 71 -34.01 -7.02 13.40
C SER A 71 -32.81 -7.76 12.78
N GLY A 72 -32.37 -7.34 11.59
CA GLY A 72 -31.27 -8.01 10.90
C GLY A 72 -30.54 -7.17 9.87
N LEU A 73 -29.42 -7.70 9.39
CA LEU A 73 -28.63 -7.14 8.30
C LEU A 73 -29.09 -7.74 6.97
N ALA A 74 -29.39 -6.89 6.00
CA ALA A 74 -29.66 -7.27 4.61
C ALA A 74 -28.41 -7.03 3.77
N SER A 75 -27.95 -8.04 3.02
CA SER A 75 -26.83 -7.86 2.08
C SER A 75 -27.20 -6.83 1.01
N THR A 76 -26.31 -5.87 0.79
CA THR A 76 -26.44 -4.85 -0.28
C THR A 76 -25.50 -5.12 -1.43
N GLY A 77 -24.55 -6.04 -1.26
CA GLY A 77 -23.54 -6.38 -2.26
C GLY A 77 -22.21 -6.77 -1.61
N THR A 78 -21.26 -7.14 -2.45
CA THR A 78 -19.87 -7.37 -2.05
C THR A 78 -19.01 -6.19 -2.47
N GLY A 79 -18.00 -5.86 -1.67
CA GLY A 79 -16.95 -4.93 -2.03
C GLY A 79 -15.66 -5.66 -2.41
N SER A 80 -14.75 -4.95 -3.05
CA SER A 80 -13.39 -5.42 -3.28
C SER A 80 -12.49 -4.89 -2.16
N PRO A 81 -11.76 -5.75 -1.43
CA PRO A 81 -10.83 -5.30 -0.41
C PRO A 81 -9.70 -4.44 -1.00
N ALA A 82 -9.23 -4.78 -2.21
CA ALA A 82 -8.23 -4.00 -2.92
C ALA A 82 -8.76 -2.59 -3.29
N ALA A 83 -10.02 -2.50 -3.74
CA ALA A 83 -10.65 -1.22 -4.03
C ALA A 83 -10.90 -0.39 -2.77
N ALA A 84 -11.22 -1.04 -1.64
CA ALA A 84 -11.32 -0.37 -0.35
C ALA A 84 -9.97 0.20 0.08
N CYS A 85 -8.88 -0.57 -0.04
CA CYS A 85 -7.54 -0.07 0.23
C CYS A 85 -7.17 1.14 -0.64
N ALA A 86 -7.45 1.09 -1.95
CA ALA A 86 -7.20 2.21 -2.87
C ALA A 86 -8.10 3.43 -2.59
N TYR A 87 -9.28 3.22 -2.00
CA TYR A 87 -10.17 4.31 -1.60
C TYR A 87 -9.64 5.08 -0.38
N PHE A 88 -9.11 4.38 0.62
CA PHE A 88 -8.62 5.03 1.84
C PHE A 88 -7.29 5.74 1.65
N ASP A 89 -6.41 5.20 0.82
CA ASP A 89 -5.12 5.81 0.52
C ASP A 89 -4.89 5.88 -0.99
N PRO A 90 -5.49 6.85 -1.69
CA PRO A 90 -5.42 6.96 -3.14
C PRO A 90 -4.04 7.43 -3.64
N ALA A 91 -3.19 7.96 -2.75
CA ALA A 91 -1.85 8.42 -3.09
C ALA A 91 -0.80 7.29 -3.00
N ALA A 92 -1.08 6.26 -2.20
CA ALA A 92 -0.18 5.14 -2.00
C ALA A 92 -0.40 4.01 -3.02
N THR A 93 0.67 3.28 -3.35
CA THR A 93 0.56 2.11 -4.23
C THR A 93 0.12 0.89 -3.44
N TYR A 94 -1.06 0.35 -3.75
CA TYR A 94 -1.56 -0.86 -3.12
C TYR A 94 -0.70 -2.09 -3.46
N LEU A 95 -0.27 -2.83 -2.44
CA LEU A 95 0.55 -4.05 -2.57
C LEU A 95 -0.21 -5.32 -2.21
N GLY A 96 -1.17 -5.24 -1.29
CA GLY A 96 -1.86 -6.41 -0.77
C GLY A 96 -2.79 -6.08 0.38
N HIS A 97 -3.59 -7.06 0.80
CA HIS A 97 -4.40 -6.97 2.00
C HIS A 97 -4.45 -8.28 2.75
N ALA A 98 -4.84 -8.21 4.02
CA ALA A 98 -5.09 -9.35 4.88
C ALA A 98 -6.27 -9.06 5.83
N GLN A 99 -6.81 -10.11 6.44
CA GLN A 99 -7.80 -9.97 7.50
C GLN A 99 -7.10 -9.82 8.85
N GLY A 100 -7.39 -8.73 9.55
CA GLY A 100 -6.97 -8.47 10.92
C GLY A 100 -7.97 -8.97 11.96
N ALA A 101 -7.64 -8.71 13.22
CA ALA A 101 -8.55 -8.96 14.34
C ALA A 101 -9.86 -8.19 14.17
N SER A 102 -10.94 -8.70 14.78
CA SER A 102 -12.25 -8.04 14.78
C SER A 102 -12.77 -7.68 13.38
N GLN A 103 -12.47 -8.51 12.38
CA GLN A 103 -12.94 -8.31 10.99
C GLN A 103 -12.42 -6.99 10.39
N ALA A 104 -11.21 -6.57 10.79
CA ALA A 104 -10.54 -5.43 10.18
C ALA A 104 -9.86 -5.81 8.87
N LEU A 105 -9.78 -4.85 7.94
CA LEU A 105 -9.00 -4.98 6.71
C LEU A 105 -7.62 -4.36 6.95
N ILE A 106 -6.57 -5.17 6.83
CA ILE A 106 -5.19 -4.69 6.84
C ILE A 106 -4.79 -4.45 5.39
N CYS A 107 -4.46 -3.21 5.05
CA CYS A 107 -3.98 -2.82 3.73
C CYS A 107 -2.47 -2.59 3.78
N ARG A 108 -1.76 -3.13 2.79
CA ARG A 108 -0.31 -2.97 2.62
C ARG A 108 -0.06 -2.05 1.44
N TYR A 109 0.72 -1.01 1.66
CA TYR A 109 1.02 0.02 0.68
C TYR A 109 2.51 0.22 0.51
N SER A 110 2.90 0.76 -0.64
CA SER A 110 4.20 1.35 -0.91
C SER A 110 4.02 2.87 -1.01
N VAL A 111 4.79 3.62 -0.22
CA VAL A 111 4.81 5.10 -0.17
C VAL A 111 6.20 5.67 -0.38
#